data_AF-A0ABD5STZ6-F1
#
_entry.id   AF-A0ABD5STZ6-F1
#
_cell.length_a   1.000
_cell.length_b   1.000
_cell.length_c   1.000
_cell.angle_alpha   90.00
_cell.angle_beta   90.00
_cell.angle_gamma   90.00
#
_symmetry.space_group_name_H-M   'P 1'
#
loop_
_entity.id
_entity.type
_entity.pdbx_description
1 polymer ?
#
loop_
_entity_poly.entity_id
_entity_poly.type
_entity_poly.pdbx_seq_one_letter_code
_entity_poly.pdbx_strand_id
1 'polypeptide(L)'
;IDDAPLVTKTLLDLARSSGGVWKPFVSASILLALVAALVGVVDSITGIAPAPGIFFGGVLGLSAFTTYNWLTQFDSLEDYLTYPVSIADVFRAKRIAFVLVGAPTVAVPYLAAVIWFDATLVDAAVGAVLLAGYALYYYGLTVYIAGFDPNEFLFDAVRFMTFTVGVAVALVPTLVAGFVVVPPSLELAAVLVIGGIGLGIVGLVLSSRAGPRWDARYRAE
;
A
#
# COMPACT_ATOMS: atom_id res chain seq x y z
N ILE A 1 17.86 17.96 -1.82
CA ILE A 1 16.45 17.53 -1.98
C ILE A 1 15.62 18.68 -1.48
N ASP A 2 15.01 19.44 -2.39
CA ASP A 2 14.30 20.68 -2.03
C ASP A 2 13.10 20.39 -1.11
N ASP A 3 12.54 19.18 -1.18
CA ASP A 3 11.43 18.72 -0.34
C ASP A 3 11.82 18.21 1.05
N ALA A 4 13.11 18.23 1.41
CA ALA A 4 13.59 17.69 2.69
C ALA A 4 12.86 18.26 3.93
N PRO A 5 12.52 19.56 3.99
CA PRO A 5 11.73 20.11 5.10
C PRO A 5 10.32 19.51 5.18
N LEU A 6 9.63 19.32 4.04
CA LEU A 6 8.28 18.76 3.99
C LEU A 6 8.25 17.27 4.36
N VAL A 7 9.27 16.52 3.94
CA VAL A 7 9.46 15.12 4.37
C VAL A 7 9.69 15.07 5.87
N THR A 8 10.57 15.92 6.39
CA THR A 8 10.89 15.98 7.82
C THR A 8 9.66 16.34 8.65
N LYS A 9 8.87 17.34 8.22
CA LYS A 9 7.59 17.68 8.86
C LYS A 9 6.67 16.46 8.95
N THR A 10 6.43 15.78 7.82
CA THR A 10 5.56 14.60 7.78
C THR A 10 6.02 13.49 8.73
N LEU A 11 7.33 13.24 8.81
CA LEU A 11 7.89 12.22 9.71
C LEU A 11 7.79 12.65 11.18
N LEU A 12 7.98 13.93 11.49
CA LEU A 12 7.83 14.47 12.84
C LEU A 12 6.37 14.42 13.31
N ASP A 13 5.42 14.73 12.43
CA ASP A 13 3.98 14.66 12.73
C ASP A 13 3.58 13.23 13.09
N LEU A 14 4.03 12.24 12.29
CA LEU A 14 3.81 10.84 12.60
C LEU A 14 4.46 10.46 13.94
N ALA A 15 5.73 10.80 14.15
CA ALA A 15 6.50 10.42 15.34
C ALA A 15 5.93 11.01 16.64
N ARG A 16 5.36 12.22 16.57
CA ARG A 16 4.74 12.91 17.72
C ARG A 16 3.30 12.48 17.97
N SER A 17 2.65 11.81 17.01
CA SER A 17 1.29 11.32 17.20
C SER A 17 1.23 10.23 18.28
N SER A 18 0.10 10.11 18.98
CA SER A 18 -0.10 9.05 20.00
C SER A 18 0.04 7.65 19.36
N GLY A 19 1.08 6.90 19.71
CA GLY A 19 1.44 5.62 19.05
C GLY A 19 2.49 5.73 17.95
N GLY A 20 2.86 6.95 17.54
CA GLY A 20 4.06 7.25 16.75
C GLY A 20 4.21 6.44 15.46
N VAL A 21 5.48 6.11 15.17
CA VAL A 21 5.87 5.23 14.05
C VAL A 21 5.43 3.78 14.24
N TRP A 22 4.88 3.39 15.41
CA TRP A 22 4.40 2.03 15.65
C TRP A 22 3.04 1.75 15.01
N LYS A 23 2.19 2.76 14.77
CA LYS A 23 0.83 2.53 14.24
C LYS A 23 0.83 1.78 12.90
N PRO A 24 1.67 2.13 11.90
CA PRO A 24 1.70 1.41 10.64
C PRO A 24 2.09 -0.06 10.82
N PHE A 25 3.11 -0.33 11.64
CA PHE A 25 3.55 -1.69 11.96
C PHE A 25 2.46 -2.51 12.66
N VAL A 26 1.77 -1.93 13.66
CA VAL A 26 0.67 -2.60 14.35
C VAL A 26 -0.46 -2.89 13.36
N SER A 27 -0.78 -1.94 12.47
CA SER A 27 -1.82 -2.12 11.43
C SER A 27 -1.46 -3.28 10.49
N ALA A 28 -0.22 -3.31 9.99
CA ALA A 28 0.26 -4.38 9.11
C ALA A 28 0.33 -5.74 9.82
N SER A 29 0.71 -5.75 11.11
CA SER A 29 0.76 -6.97 11.92
C SER A 29 -0.63 -7.54 12.22
N ILE A 30 -1.62 -6.69 12.49
CA ILE A 30 -3.01 -7.11 12.64
C ILE A 30 -3.54 -7.70 11.33
N LEU A 31 -3.26 -7.05 10.19
CA LEU A 31 -3.63 -7.57 8.88
C LEU A 31 -3.00 -8.95 8.64
N LEU A 32 -1.69 -9.11 8.92
CA LEU A 32 -1.01 -10.39 8.82
C LEU A 32 -1.69 -11.45 9.70
N ALA A 33 -1.89 -11.15 10.99
CA ALA A 33 -2.44 -12.10 11.95
C ALA A 33 -3.86 -12.56 11.55
N LEU A 34 -4.71 -11.61 11.14
CA LEU A 34 -6.06 -11.92 10.68
C LEU A 34 -6.03 -12.82 9.46
N VAL A 35 -5.23 -12.46 8.47
CA VAL A 35 -5.17 -13.18 7.19
C VAL A 35 -4.53 -14.56 7.36
N ALA A 36 -3.49 -14.68 8.19
CA ALA A 36 -2.89 -15.96 8.58
C ALA A 36 -3.90 -16.88 9.27
N ALA A 37 -4.72 -16.34 10.18
CA ALA A 37 -5.79 -17.10 10.82
C ALA A 37 -6.84 -17.57 9.80
N LEU A 38 -7.23 -16.72 8.85
CA LEU A 38 -8.17 -17.08 7.79
C LEU A 38 -7.60 -18.18 6.87
N VAL A 39 -6.31 -18.11 6.52
CA VAL A 39 -5.64 -19.17 5.76
C VAL A 39 -5.69 -20.50 6.52
N GLY A 40 -5.40 -20.50 7.82
CA GLY A 40 -5.50 -21.71 8.64
C GLY A 40 -6.92 -22.29 8.69
N VAL A 41 -7.95 -21.42 8.69
CA VAL A 41 -9.34 -21.87 8.61
C VAL A 41 -9.63 -22.50 7.24
N VAL A 42 -9.20 -21.87 6.14
CA VAL A 42 -9.40 -22.41 4.79
C VAL A 42 -8.70 -23.77 4.64
N ASP A 43 -7.47 -23.89 5.10
CA ASP A 43 -6.71 -25.14 5.06
C ASP A 43 -7.38 -26.24 5.90
N SER A 44 -7.82 -25.93 7.12
CA SER A 44 -8.50 -26.92 7.97
C SER A 44 -9.84 -27.43 7.42
N ILE A 45 -10.52 -26.64 6.57
CA ILE A 45 -11.79 -27.02 5.94
C ILE A 45 -11.58 -27.71 4.59
N THR A 46 -10.63 -27.22 3.78
CA THR A 46 -10.49 -27.60 2.37
C THR A 46 -9.25 -28.44 2.07
N GLY A 47 -8.25 -28.44 2.96
CA GLY A 47 -6.92 -29.00 2.73
C GLY A 47 -6.10 -28.23 1.69
N ILE A 48 -6.50 -27.01 1.34
CA ILE A 48 -5.83 -26.16 0.35
C ILE A 48 -5.12 -25.02 1.07
N ALA A 49 -3.80 -24.92 0.86
CA ALA A 49 -2.97 -23.81 1.30
C ALA A 49 -2.48 -22.99 0.09
N PRO A 50 -2.40 -21.66 0.19
CA PRO A 50 -1.86 -20.83 -0.89
C PRO A 50 -0.33 -20.88 -0.92
N ALA A 51 0.27 -20.48 -2.04
CA ALA A 51 1.67 -20.09 -2.14
C ALA A 51 1.92 -18.89 -1.21
N PRO A 52 2.62 -19.07 -0.06
CA PRO A 52 2.59 -18.08 1.01
C PRO A 52 3.21 -16.73 0.61
N GLY A 53 4.33 -16.73 -0.11
CA GLY A 53 5.00 -15.52 -0.57
C GLY A 53 4.07 -14.67 -1.43
N ILE A 54 3.54 -15.23 -2.52
CA ILE A 54 2.60 -14.55 -3.42
C ILE A 54 1.37 -14.04 -2.66
N PHE A 55 0.77 -14.87 -1.82
CA PHE A 55 -0.45 -14.54 -1.10
C PHE A 55 -0.23 -13.40 -0.09
N PHE A 56 0.72 -13.53 0.83
CA PHE A 56 1.00 -12.50 1.82
C PHE A 56 1.58 -11.24 1.19
N GLY A 57 2.37 -11.35 0.12
CA GLY A 57 2.86 -10.19 -0.64
C GLY A 57 1.72 -9.37 -1.24
N GLY A 58 0.75 -10.03 -1.86
CA GLY A 58 -0.44 -9.39 -2.41
C GLY A 58 -1.31 -8.71 -1.34
N VAL A 59 -1.58 -9.41 -0.23
CA VAL A 59 -2.47 -8.91 0.83
C VAL A 59 -1.81 -7.80 1.65
N LEU A 60 -0.56 -7.96 2.08
CA LEU A 60 0.12 -6.96 2.91
C LEU A 60 0.34 -5.63 2.19
N GLY A 61 0.33 -5.62 0.85
CA GLY A 61 0.30 -4.39 0.06
C GLY A 61 -0.85 -3.45 0.44
N LEU A 62 -2.01 -3.99 0.87
CA LEU A 62 -3.19 -3.20 1.29
C LEU A 62 -2.91 -2.25 2.46
N SER A 63 -1.90 -2.55 3.27
CA SER A 63 -1.46 -1.66 4.35
C SER A 63 -0.93 -0.31 3.85
N ALA A 64 -0.73 -0.14 2.54
CA ALA A 64 -0.44 1.15 1.94
C ALA A 64 -1.51 2.19 2.26
N PHE A 65 -2.80 1.81 2.24
CA PHE A 65 -3.91 2.71 2.57
C PHE A 65 -3.81 3.18 4.02
N THR A 66 -3.64 2.26 4.98
CA THR A 66 -3.54 2.60 6.40
C THR A 66 -2.27 3.37 6.72
N THR A 67 -1.14 3.01 6.10
CA THR A 67 0.11 3.76 6.23
C THR A 67 -0.06 5.20 5.74
N TYR A 68 -0.67 5.41 4.57
CA TYR A 68 -0.91 6.75 4.06
C TYR A 68 -1.87 7.54 4.95
N ASN A 69 -2.94 6.90 5.45
CA ASN A 69 -3.85 7.50 6.41
C ASN A 69 -3.12 8.01 7.67
N TRP A 70 -2.17 7.25 8.21
CA TRP A 70 -1.36 7.72 9.34
C TRP A 70 -0.45 8.90 9.00
N LEU A 71 -0.03 9.04 7.74
CA LEU A 71 0.82 10.15 7.28
C LEU A 71 0.05 11.44 7.00
N THR A 72 -1.27 11.37 6.84
CA THR A 72 -2.14 12.53 6.58
C THR A 72 -3.16 12.80 7.69
N GLN A 73 -3.24 11.95 8.72
CA GLN A 73 -4.24 12.05 9.80
C GLN A 73 -4.34 13.44 10.47
N PHE A 74 -3.23 14.18 10.55
CA PHE A 74 -3.15 15.50 11.20
C PHE A 74 -2.72 16.58 10.21
N ASP A 75 -3.03 16.40 8.93
CA ASP A 75 -2.58 17.29 7.87
C ASP A 75 -3.73 17.58 6.92
N SER A 76 -3.81 18.82 6.45
CA SER A 76 -4.79 19.26 5.46
C SER A 76 -4.08 19.94 4.28
N LEU A 77 -4.68 19.94 3.10
CA LEU A 77 -4.07 20.61 1.94
C LEU A 77 -4.19 22.14 2.05
N GLU A 78 -5.22 22.61 2.73
CA GLU A 78 -5.58 24.00 2.97
C GLU A 78 -4.50 24.72 3.79
N ASP A 79 -3.92 24.04 4.78
CA ASP A 79 -2.82 24.57 5.61
C ASP A 79 -1.62 24.98 4.74
N TYR A 80 -1.35 24.24 3.66
CA TYR A 80 -0.23 24.48 2.76
C TYR A 80 -0.41 25.70 1.85
N LEU A 81 -1.64 26.17 1.65
CA LEU A 81 -1.92 27.34 0.81
C LEU A 81 -1.35 28.65 1.40
N THR A 82 -1.07 28.66 2.71
CA THR A 82 -0.48 29.81 3.41
C THR A 82 1.04 29.88 3.30
N TYR A 83 1.68 28.79 2.86
CA TYR A 83 3.13 28.68 2.77
C TYR A 83 3.60 28.83 1.31
N PRO A 84 4.84 29.31 1.06
CA PRO A 84 5.39 29.44 -0.28
C PRO A 84 5.88 28.10 -0.83
N VAL A 85 5.03 27.07 -0.81
CA VAL A 85 5.31 25.71 -1.30
C VAL A 85 4.26 25.28 -2.30
N SER A 86 4.65 24.49 -3.31
CA SER A 86 3.67 23.96 -4.26
C SER A 86 2.98 22.72 -3.70
N ILE A 87 1.70 22.54 -4.02
CA ILE A 87 0.95 21.32 -3.68
C ILE A 87 1.64 20.08 -4.27
N ALA A 88 2.25 20.20 -5.46
CA ALA A 88 3.00 19.10 -6.07
C ALA A 88 4.20 18.64 -5.21
N ASP A 89 4.91 19.57 -4.58
CA ASP A 89 6.04 19.27 -3.69
C ASP A 89 5.57 18.64 -2.38
N VAL A 90 4.42 19.07 -1.86
CA VAL A 90 3.76 18.45 -0.70
C VAL A 90 3.44 16.98 -1.00
N PHE A 91 2.82 16.66 -2.14
CA PHE A 91 2.55 15.27 -2.52
C PHE A 91 3.84 14.46 -2.77
N ARG A 92 4.90 15.08 -3.33
CA ARG A 92 6.20 14.40 -3.49
C ARG A 92 6.80 14.06 -2.13
N ALA A 93 6.75 14.98 -1.18
CA ALA A 93 7.21 14.76 0.18
C ALA A 93 6.43 13.63 0.87
N LYS A 94 5.10 13.59 0.72
CA LYS A 94 4.27 12.49 1.24
C LYS A 94 4.66 11.14 0.64
N ARG A 95 5.01 11.08 -0.64
CA ARG A 95 5.50 9.84 -1.27
C ARG A 95 6.82 9.37 -0.67
N ILE A 96 7.76 10.28 -0.47
CA ILE A 96 9.05 9.94 0.14
C ILE A 96 8.82 9.42 1.57
N ALA A 97 8.02 10.13 2.36
CA ALA A 97 7.66 9.68 3.71
C ALA A 97 6.95 8.32 3.71
N PHE A 98 6.05 8.09 2.75
CA PHE A 98 5.38 6.81 2.55
C PHE A 98 6.37 5.67 2.28
N VAL A 99 7.36 5.86 1.41
CA VAL A 99 8.37 4.82 1.15
C VAL A 99 9.24 4.57 2.39
N LEU A 100 9.67 5.63 3.07
CA LEU A 100 10.52 5.53 4.27
C LEU A 100 9.83 4.80 5.42
N VAL A 101 8.54 5.03 5.62
CA VAL A 101 7.76 4.41 6.72
C VAL A 101 7.14 3.09 6.27
N GLY A 102 6.55 3.06 5.09
CA GLY A 102 5.79 1.93 4.55
C GLY A 102 6.67 0.73 4.20
N ALA A 103 7.83 0.94 3.57
CA ALA A 103 8.71 -0.16 3.19
C ALA A 103 9.12 -1.06 4.39
N PRO A 104 9.66 -0.53 5.50
CA PRO A 104 9.97 -1.37 6.65
C PRO A 104 8.70 -1.91 7.33
N THR A 105 7.61 -1.12 7.35
CA THR A 105 6.32 -1.53 7.93
C THR A 105 5.77 -2.81 7.32
N VAL A 106 5.95 -3.00 6.01
CA VAL A 106 5.41 -4.17 5.30
C VAL A 106 6.44 -5.27 5.11
N ALA A 107 7.72 -4.92 4.97
CA ALA A 107 8.80 -5.89 4.79
C ALA A 107 8.96 -6.80 6.02
N VAL A 108 8.86 -6.25 7.23
CA VAL A 108 9.04 -7.04 8.46
C VAL A 108 7.94 -8.11 8.63
N PRO A 109 6.62 -7.77 8.59
CA PRO A 109 5.56 -8.76 8.62
C PRO A 109 5.62 -9.75 7.45
N TYR A 110 6.00 -9.29 6.25
CA TYR A 110 6.14 -10.16 5.10
C TYR A 110 7.23 -11.22 5.29
N LEU A 111 8.42 -10.82 5.76
CA LEU A 111 9.51 -11.74 6.06
C LEU A 111 9.11 -12.72 7.18
N ALA A 112 8.38 -12.26 8.19
CA ALA A 112 7.82 -13.13 9.22
C ALA A 112 6.86 -14.17 8.61
N ALA A 113 6.01 -13.79 7.66
CA ALA A 113 5.11 -14.70 6.97
C ALA A 113 5.87 -15.71 6.09
N VAL A 114 6.88 -15.28 5.34
CA VAL A 114 7.75 -16.16 4.53
C VAL A 114 8.39 -17.25 5.39
N ILE A 115 8.86 -16.89 6.58
CA ILE A 115 9.49 -17.83 7.52
C ILE A 115 8.44 -18.73 8.17
N TRP A 116 7.33 -18.17 8.64
CA TRP A 116 6.31 -18.92 9.38
C TRP A 116 5.60 -19.96 8.48
N PHE A 117 5.41 -19.64 7.20
CA PHE A 117 4.73 -20.52 6.26
C PHE A 117 5.68 -21.28 5.31
N ASP A 118 6.98 -21.33 5.62
CA ASP A 118 8.00 -22.08 4.89
C ASP A 118 7.99 -21.83 3.36
N ALA A 119 7.84 -20.57 2.94
CA ALA A 119 7.76 -20.23 1.52
C ALA A 119 9.06 -20.58 0.78
N THR A 120 8.92 -21.15 -0.42
CA THR A 120 10.07 -21.42 -1.31
C THR A 120 10.74 -20.10 -1.74
N LEU A 121 12.03 -20.14 -2.09
CA LEU A 121 12.76 -18.94 -2.48
C LEU A 121 12.11 -18.22 -3.69
N VAL A 122 11.61 -18.97 -4.67
CA VAL A 122 10.94 -18.40 -5.85
C VAL A 122 9.64 -17.71 -5.45
N ASP A 123 8.81 -18.38 -4.65
CA ASP A 123 7.56 -17.82 -4.13
C ASP A 123 7.80 -16.56 -3.29
N ALA A 124 8.76 -16.60 -2.37
CA ALA A 124 9.15 -15.46 -1.54
C ALA A 124 9.68 -14.27 -2.38
N ALA A 125 10.42 -14.53 -3.45
CA ALA A 125 10.91 -13.48 -4.34
C ALA A 125 9.78 -12.84 -5.16
N VAL A 126 8.87 -13.65 -5.72
CA VAL A 126 7.70 -13.15 -6.46
C VAL A 126 6.79 -12.34 -5.52
N GLY A 127 6.52 -12.85 -4.33
CA GLY A 127 5.74 -12.17 -3.30
C GLY A 127 6.35 -10.83 -2.88
N ALA A 128 7.67 -10.72 -2.79
CA ALA A 128 8.35 -9.46 -2.47
C ALA A 128 8.18 -8.41 -3.57
N VAL A 129 8.23 -8.82 -4.84
CA VAL A 129 7.97 -7.94 -5.99
C VAL A 129 6.51 -7.48 -5.98
N LEU A 130 5.56 -8.40 -5.76
CA LEU A 130 4.14 -8.08 -5.63
C LEU A 130 3.90 -7.11 -4.48
N LEU A 131 4.51 -7.34 -3.31
CA LEU A 131 4.41 -6.47 -2.15
C LEU A 131 4.83 -5.03 -2.47
N ALA A 132 6.01 -4.87 -3.07
CA ALA A 132 6.52 -3.55 -3.45
C ALA A 132 5.62 -2.88 -4.51
N GLY A 133 5.24 -3.63 -5.54
CA GLY A 133 4.36 -3.16 -6.60
C GLY A 133 2.99 -2.73 -6.08
N TYR A 134 2.38 -3.53 -5.23
CA TYR A 134 1.04 -3.31 -4.69
C TYR A 134 1.03 -2.21 -3.66
N ALA A 135 2.07 -2.11 -2.83
CA ALA A 135 2.23 -0.98 -1.92
C ALA A 135 2.26 0.35 -2.68
N LEU A 136 3.03 0.44 -3.77
CA LEU A 136 3.09 1.63 -4.62
C LEU A 136 1.79 1.89 -5.38
N TYR A 137 1.17 0.83 -5.91
CA TYR A 137 -0.10 0.90 -6.63
C TYR A 137 -1.22 1.43 -5.74
N TYR A 138 -1.46 0.78 -4.59
CA TYR A 138 -2.52 1.16 -3.67
C TYR A 138 -2.26 2.51 -3.01
N TYR A 139 -1.00 2.86 -2.73
CA TYR A 139 -0.64 4.23 -2.36
C TYR A 139 -1.07 5.22 -3.44
N GLY A 140 -0.63 5.02 -4.69
CA GLY A 140 -0.93 5.91 -5.80
C GLY A 140 -2.43 6.04 -6.05
N LEU A 141 -3.17 4.93 -5.98
CA LEU A 141 -4.62 4.89 -6.08
C LEU A 141 -5.29 5.70 -4.95
N THR A 142 -4.86 5.49 -3.71
CA THR A 142 -5.37 6.22 -2.54
C THR A 142 -5.16 7.72 -2.71
N VAL A 143 -3.93 8.15 -3.01
CA VAL A 143 -3.57 9.56 -3.12
C VAL A 143 -4.31 10.24 -4.28
N TYR A 144 -4.46 9.54 -5.41
CA TYR A 144 -5.15 10.08 -6.59
C TYR A 144 -6.66 10.28 -6.35
N ILE A 145 -7.30 9.38 -5.61
CA ILE A 145 -8.74 9.43 -5.37
C ILE A 145 -9.10 10.27 -4.13
N ALA A 146 -8.31 10.15 -3.06
CA ALA A 146 -8.65 10.67 -1.73
C ALA A 146 -7.83 11.90 -1.30
N GLY A 147 -6.69 12.21 -1.94
CA GLY A 147 -5.91 13.38 -1.56
C GLY A 147 -5.37 13.25 -0.13
N PHE A 148 -5.69 14.20 0.76
CA PHE A 148 -5.27 14.17 2.17
C PHE A 148 -6.33 13.57 3.11
N ASP A 149 -7.51 13.23 2.58
CA ASP A 149 -8.68 12.82 3.36
C ASP A 149 -9.08 11.35 3.11
N PRO A 150 -8.18 10.37 3.33
CA PRO A 150 -8.48 8.96 3.08
C PRO A 150 -9.59 8.41 3.99
N ASN A 151 -9.89 9.04 5.13
CA ASN A 151 -11.01 8.65 5.98
C ASN A 151 -12.35 9.17 5.45
N GLU A 152 -12.42 10.45 5.05
CA GLU A 152 -13.65 11.04 4.51
C GLU A 152 -14.06 10.37 3.20
N PHE A 153 -13.06 10.00 2.40
CA PHE A 153 -13.20 9.21 1.20
C PHE A 153 -14.06 7.94 1.38
N LEU A 154 -14.04 7.29 2.56
CA LEU A 154 -14.83 6.07 2.83
C LEU A 154 -16.34 6.34 2.89
N PHE A 155 -16.75 7.59 3.09
CA PHE A 155 -18.16 7.99 3.13
C PHE A 155 -18.68 8.47 1.77
N ASP A 156 -17.81 8.70 0.77
CA ASP A 156 -18.19 8.96 -0.61
C ASP A 156 -18.33 7.62 -1.36
N ALA A 157 -19.57 7.20 -1.62
CA ALA A 157 -19.85 5.90 -2.22
C ALA A 157 -19.18 5.70 -3.58
N VAL A 158 -19.09 6.74 -4.42
CA VAL A 158 -18.51 6.64 -5.76
C VAL A 158 -17.01 6.46 -5.67
N ARG A 159 -16.35 7.27 -4.84
CA ARG A 159 -14.91 7.16 -4.63
C ARG A 159 -14.56 5.82 -3.96
N PHE A 160 -15.29 5.44 -2.92
CA PHE A 160 -15.11 4.17 -2.22
C PHE A 160 -15.24 2.96 -3.15
N MET A 161 -16.27 2.94 -4.00
CA MET A 161 -16.44 1.89 -5.01
C MET A 161 -15.30 1.89 -6.04
N THR A 162 -14.87 3.07 -6.50
CA THR A 162 -13.76 3.18 -7.47
C THR A 162 -12.47 2.59 -6.91
N PHE A 163 -12.14 2.90 -5.65
CA PHE A 163 -10.98 2.31 -4.98
C PHE A 163 -11.14 0.82 -4.78
N THR A 164 -12.31 0.36 -4.30
CA THR A 164 -12.59 -1.05 -4.06
C THR A 164 -12.39 -1.88 -5.31
N VAL A 165 -12.94 -1.42 -6.45
CA VAL A 165 -12.72 -2.05 -7.76
C VAL A 165 -11.24 -1.99 -8.16
N GLY A 166 -10.59 -0.83 -8.00
CA GLY A 166 -9.17 -0.66 -8.32
C GLY A 166 -8.26 -1.61 -7.55
N VAL A 167 -8.56 -1.87 -6.28
CA VAL A 167 -7.88 -2.87 -5.44
C VAL A 167 -8.21 -4.29 -5.92
N ALA A 168 -9.49 -4.60 -6.10
CA ALA A 168 -9.94 -5.95 -6.47
C ALA A 168 -9.35 -6.44 -7.80
N VAL A 169 -9.22 -5.54 -8.79
CA VAL A 169 -8.64 -5.86 -10.12
C VAL A 169 -7.21 -6.39 -10.00
N ALA A 170 -6.41 -5.90 -9.05
CA ALA A 170 -5.05 -6.40 -8.81
C ALA A 170 -5.06 -7.60 -7.86
N LEU A 171 -5.75 -7.46 -6.72
CA LEU A 171 -5.67 -8.42 -5.64
C LEU A 171 -6.32 -9.76 -5.99
N VAL A 172 -7.56 -9.74 -6.50
CA VAL A 172 -8.34 -10.98 -6.68
C VAL A 172 -7.65 -11.96 -7.63
N PRO A 173 -7.18 -11.58 -8.83
CA PRO A 173 -6.46 -12.49 -9.71
C PRO A 173 -5.19 -13.07 -9.08
N THR A 174 -4.50 -12.26 -8.25
CA THR A 174 -3.27 -12.68 -7.55
C THR A 174 -3.56 -13.71 -6.48
N LEU A 175 -4.63 -13.51 -5.70
CA LEU A 175 -5.04 -14.49 -4.70
C LEU A 175 -5.45 -15.80 -5.36
N VAL A 176 -6.24 -15.74 -6.44
CA VAL A 176 -6.63 -16.93 -7.21
C VAL A 176 -5.39 -17.67 -7.72
N ALA A 177 -4.44 -16.95 -8.32
CA ALA A 177 -3.17 -17.53 -8.77
C ALA A 177 -2.39 -18.20 -7.63
N GLY A 178 -2.33 -17.54 -6.46
CA GLY A 178 -1.68 -18.06 -5.25
C GLY A 178 -2.32 -19.33 -4.68
N PHE A 179 -3.62 -19.56 -4.90
CA PHE A 179 -4.30 -20.79 -4.45
C PHE A 179 -4.29 -21.91 -5.50
N VAL A 180 -4.25 -21.58 -6.79
CA VAL A 180 -4.43 -22.57 -7.87
C VAL A 180 -3.11 -23.26 -8.26
N VAL A 181 -1.97 -22.58 -8.18
CA VAL A 181 -0.68 -23.11 -8.64
C VAL A 181 0.34 -23.06 -7.49
N VAL A 182 0.43 -24.16 -6.75
CA VAL A 182 1.28 -24.29 -5.56
C VAL A 182 2.16 -25.54 -5.69
N PRO A 183 3.50 -25.40 -5.77
CA PRO A 183 4.28 -24.16 -5.87
C PRO A 183 4.08 -23.44 -7.21
N PRO A 184 4.35 -22.11 -7.30
CA PRO A 184 4.16 -21.36 -8.53
C PRO A 184 5.08 -21.88 -9.66
N SER A 185 4.52 -22.04 -10.86
CA SER A 185 5.32 -22.31 -12.06
C SER A 185 6.16 -21.09 -12.44
N LEU A 186 7.25 -21.29 -13.17
CA LEU A 186 8.10 -20.19 -13.63
C LEU A 186 7.36 -19.21 -14.55
N GLU A 187 6.43 -19.71 -15.36
CA GLU A 187 5.57 -18.89 -16.22
C GLU A 187 4.65 -17.99 -15.39
N LEU A 188 3.97 -18.56 -14.39
CA LEU A 188 3.12 -17.79 -13.49
C LEU A 188 3.93 -16.77 -12.69
N ALA A 189 5.10 -17.18 -12.18
CA ALA A 189 6.02 -16.30 -11.48
C ALA A 189 6.42 -15.09 -12.34
N ALA A 190 6.76 -15.31 -13.62
CA ALA A 190 7.11 -14.24 -14.55
C ALA A 190 5.93 -13.29 -14.79
N VAL A 191 4.72 -13.81 -15.01
CA VAL A 191 3.51 -13.01 -15.18
C VAL A 191 3.23 -12.14 -13.94
N LEU A 192 3.33 -12.72 -12.74
CA LEU A 192 3.10 -12.00 -11.49
C LEU A 192 4.17 -10.94 -11.23
N VAL A 193 5.44 -11.21 -11.53
CA VAL A 193 6.53 -10.23 -11.43
C VAL A 193 6.29 -9.06 -12.37
N ILE A 194 5.98 -9.33 -13.65
CA ILE A 194 5.69 -8.28 -14.64
C ILE A 194 4.45 -7.48 -14.22
N GLY A 195 3.39 -8.16 -13.77
CA GLY A 195 2.17 -7.52 -13.27
C GLY A 195 2.41 -6.63 -12.05
N GLY A 196 3.18 -7.11 -11.07
CA GLY A 196 3.56 -6.35 -9.88
C GLY A 196 4.36 -5.10 -10.22
N ILE A 197 5.36 -5.22 -11.10
CA ILE A 197 6.14 -4.06 -11.58
C ILE A 197 5.25 -3.08 -12.34
N GLY A 198 4.39 -3.57 -13.24
CA GLY A 198 3.46 -2.76 -14.02
C GLY A 198 2.51 -1.96 -13.13
N LEU A 199 1.90 -2.61 -12.13
CA LEU A 199 1.03 -1.95 -11.16
C LEU A 199 1.80 -0.94 -10.30
N GLY A 200 3.03 -1.24 -9.90
CA GLY A 200 3.90 -0.28 -9.22
C GLY A 200 4.14 0.98 -10.05
N ILE A 201 4.40 0.84 -11.36
CA ILE A 201 4.53 1.96 -12.30
C ILE A 201 3.22 2.76 -12.37
N VAL A 202 2.06 2.08 -12.47
CA VAL A 202 0.75 2.74 -12.44
C VAL A 202 0.59 3.56 -11.15
N GLY A 203 0.96 3.02 -10.00
CA GLY A 203 0.97 3.73 -8.71
C GLY A 203 1.84 4.99 -8.72
N LEU A 204 3.04 4.91 -9.29
CA LEU A 204 3.93 6.06 -9.45
C LEU A 204 3.33 7.14 -10.37
N VAL A 205 2.67 6.73 -11.44
CA VAL A 205 1.98 7.65 -12.36
C VAL A 205 0.79 8.31 -11.65
N LEU A 206 -0.08 7.55 -10.99
CA LEU A 206 -1.23 8.07 -10.26
C LEU A 206 -0.80 9.07 -9.18
N SER A 207 0.19 8.69 -8.35
CA SER A 207 0.72 9.59 -7.32
C SER A 207 1.38 10.84 -7.91
N SER A 208 1.99 10.78 -9.11
CA SER A 208 2.57 11.97 -9.75
C SER A 208 1.53 12.94 -10.29
N ARG A 209 0.36 12.41 -10.71
CA ARG A 209 -0.76 13.22 -11.18
C ARG A 209 -1.63 13.78 -10.06
N ALA A 210 -1.52 13.24 -8.84
CA ALA A 210 -2.28 13.71 -7.70
C ALA A 210 -2.02 15.20 -7.40
N GLY A 211 -0.76 15.63 -7.32
CA GLY A 211 -0.40 17.03 -7.04
C GLY A 211 -1.10 18.04 -7.96
N PRO A 212 -0.90 17.96 -9.29
CA PRO A 212 -1.57 18.84 -10.24
C PRO A 212 -3.11 18.75 -10.20
N ARG A 213 -3.66 17.54 -9.99
CA ARG A 213 -5.11 17.32 -9.90
C ARG A 213 -5.72 18.04 -8.70
N TRP A 214 -5.08 17.92 -7.53
CA TRP A 214 -5.57 18.53 -6.30
C TRP A 214 -5.32 20.05 -6.30
N ASP A 215 -4.19 20.53 -6.82
CA ASP A 215 -3.95 21.97 -7.00
C ASP A 215 -5.04 22.63 -7.88
N ALA A 216 -5.40 22.00 -9.00
CA ALA A 216 -6.45 22.51 -9.87
C ALA A 216 -7.83 22.52 -9.20
N ARG A 217 -8.12 21.53 -8.34
CA ARG A 217 -9.38 21.45 -7.61
C ARG A 217 -9.50 22.59 -6.59
N TYR A 218 -8.47 22.79 -5.78
CA TYR A 218 -8.47 23.83 -4.73
C TYR A 218 -8.45 25.26 -5.26
N ARG A 219 -8.01 25.48 -6.49
CA ARG A 219 -8.12 26.80 -7.14
C ARG A 219 -9.50 27.09 -7.74
N ALA A 220 -10.34 26.07 -7.89
CA ALA A 220 -11.66 26.18 -8.49
C ALA A 220 -12.80 26.28 -7.46
N GLU A 221 -12.52 25.92 -6.19
CA GLU A 221 -13.40 26.06 -5.03
C GLU A 221 -13.16 27.44 -4.35
#